data_AF-A0A7W8QP23-F1
#
_entry.id   AF-A0A7W8QP23-F1
#
_cell.length_a   1.000
_cell.length_b   1.000
_cell.length_c   1.000
_cell.angle_alpha   90.00
_cell.angle_beta   90.00
_cell.angle_gamma   90.00
#
_symmetry.space_group_name_H-M   'P 1'
#
loop_
_entity.id
_entity.type
_entity.pdbx_description
1 polymer ?
#
loop_
_entity_poly.entity_id
_entity_poly.type
_entity_poly.pdbx_seq_one_letter_code
_entity_poly.pdbx_strand_id
1 'polypeptide(L)'
;MNNPRANRVKTALANRVKHRPRHAFCAERAIVALWEELVSSAVRPMYRAGTSEMAVISVMRGINVWCRDGKFIWNDYLGDTVTHPASDPAGAAALLYPSSPVSTHRRTFERGRHHSRDLSAA
;
A
#
# COMPACT_ATOMS: atom_id res chain seq x y z
N MET A 1 8.89 -3.39 48.01
CA MET A 1 9.77 -2.51 47.21
C MET A 1 9.03 -2.03 45.96
N ASN A 2 8.46 -0.81 46.00
CA ASN A 2 7.83 -0.19 44.84
C ASN A 2 8.88 0.62 44.09
N ASN A 3 9.39 0.10 42.97
CA ASN A 3 10.36 0.83 42.15
C ASN A 3 9.61 1.69 41.10
N PRO A 4 9.56 3.03 41.26
CA PRO A 4 8.81 3.91 40.36
C PRO A 4 9.35 3.90 38.92
N ARG A 5 10.61 3.49 38.71
CA ARG A 5 11.19 3.36 37.36
C ARG A 5 10.58 2.20 36.59
N ALA A 6 10.36 1.05 37.25
CA ALA A 6 9.74 -0.11 36.63
C ALA A 6 8.30 0.18 36.20
N ASN A 7 7.58 0.98 37.00
CA ASN A 7 6.21 1.38 36.67
C ASN A 7 6.18 2.28 35.43
N ARG A 8 7.08 3.28 35.33
CA ARG A 8 7.19 4.15 34.13
C ARG A 8 7.50 3.37 32.85
N VAL A 9 8.37 2.35 32.92
CA VAL A 9 8.70 1.53 31.75
C VAL A 9 7.50 0.69 31.30
N LYS A 10 6.76 0.09 32.24
CA LYS A 10 5.52 -0.65 31.93
C LYS A 10 4.45 0.26 31.33
N THR A 11 4.24 1.46 31.87
CA THR A 11 3.28 2.42 31.32
C THR A 11 3.69 2.93 29.93
N ALA A 12 4.98 3.19 29.71
CA ALA A 12 5.49 3.61 28.40
C ALA A 12 5.33 2.52 27.32
N LEU A 13 5.56 1.25 27.68
CA LEU A 13 5.32 0.12 26.78
C LEU A 13 3.83 -0.06 26.48
N ALA A 14 2.96 0.05 27.49
CA ALA A 14 1.51 -0.04 27.32
C ALA A 14 0.96 1.13 26.46
N ASN A 15 1.52 2.33 26.57
CA ASN A 15 1.14 3.47 25.75
C ASN A 15 1.58 3.30 24.28
N ARG A 16 2.71 2.63 24.02
CA ARG A 16 3.14 2.29 22.65
C ARG A 16 2.19 1.31 21.95
N VAL A 17 1.56 0.40 22.69
CA VAL A 17 0.57 -0.55 22.15
C VAL A 17 -0.76 0.15 21.81
N LYS A 18 -1.12 1.22 22.54
CA LYS A 18 -2.36 1.96 22.33
C LYS A 18 -2.29 2.99 21.20
N HIS A 19 -1.10 3.47 20.85
CA HIS A 19 -0.92 4.37 19.71
C HIS A 19 -0.75 3.56 18.42
N ARG A 20 -1.86 3.42 17.66
CA ARG A 20 -1.82 3.05 16.23
C ARG A 20 -0.74 3.91 15.56
N PRO A 21 0.23 3.35 14.81
CA PRO A 21 1.30 4.15 14.24
C PRO A 21 0.66 5.20 13.33
N ARG A 22 0.72 6.48 13.73
CA ARG A 22 0.19 7.62 12.98
C ARG A 22 0.98 7.88 11.68
N HIS A 23 1.88 6.95 11.33
CA HIS A 23 2.69 6.90 10.11
C HIS A 23 2.44 5.64 9.27
N ALA A 24 1.46 4.78 9.61
CA ALA A 24 1.30 3.49 8.94
C ALA A 24 0.75 3.59 7.51
N PHE A 25 0.01 4.65 7.18
CA PHE A 25 -0.63 4.81 5.88
C PHE A 25 -0.76 6.28 5.51
N CYS A 26 -0.49 6.60 4.24
CA CYS A 26 -0.67 7.93 3.68
C CYS A 26 -1.37 7.78 2.33
N ALA A 27 -2.60 8.28 2.24
CA ALA A 27 -3.44 8.15 1.06
C ALA A 27 -2.79 8.77 -0.18
N GLU A 28 -2.19 9.96 -0.03
CA GLU A 28 -1.44 10.62 -1.09
C GLU A 28 -0.29 9.77 -1.61
N ARG A 29 0.51 9.15 -0.73
CA ARG A 29 1.60 8.24 -1.15
C ARG A 29 1.09 7.02 -1.91
N ALA A 30 -0.05 6.47 -1.50
CA ALA A 30 -0.67 5.36 -2.20
C ALA A 30 -1.20 5.77 -3.59
N ILE A 31 -1.79 6.97 -3.72
CA ILE A 31 -2.19 7.52 -5.02
C ILE A 31 -0.98 7.79 -5.92
N VAL A 32 0.14 8.29 -5.36
CA VAL A 32 1.40 8.44 -6.12
C VAL A 32 1.90 7.09 -6.63
N ALA A 33 1.89 6.05 -5.79
CA ALA A 33 2.30 4.71 -6.23
C ALA A 33 1.38 4.16 -7.33
N LEU A 34 0.06 4.33 -7.21
CA LEU A 34 -0.90 3.94 -8.25
C LEU A 34 -0.68 4.74 -9.55
N TRP A 35 -0.37 6.03 -9.44
CA TRP A 35 -0.04 6.88 -10.57
C TRP A 35 1.14 6.34 -11.38
N GLU A 36 2.24 5.94 -10.72
CA GLU A 36 3.43 5.40 -11.41
C GLU A 36 3.12 4.11 -12.19
N GLU A 37 2.31 3.21 -11.62
CA GLU A 37 1.85 1.99 -12.30
C GLU A 37 0.99 2.31 -13.54
N LEU A 38 0.13 3.32 -13.44
CA LEU A 38 -0.75 3.74 -14.53
C LEU A 38 -0.01 4.51 -15.63
N VAL A 39 1.00 5.33 -15.27
CA VAL A 39 1.89 5.99 -16.24
C VAL A 39 2.66 4.96 -17.04
N SER A 40 3.14 3.90 -16.38
CA SER A 40 3.84 2.78 -17.04
C SER A 40 2.94 2.03 -18.03
N SER A 41 1.62 2.08 -17.81
CA SER A 41 0.59 1.43 -18.63
C SER A 41 -0.03 2.35 -19.70
N ALA A 42 0.57 3.52 -19.96
CA ALA A 42 0.15 4.51 -20.96
C ALA A 42 -1.23 5.18 -20.73
N VAL A 43 -1.68 5.28 -19.48
CA VAL A 43 -2.97 5.92 -19.15
C VAL A 43 -2.82 7.44 -19.13
N ARG A 44 -3.37 8.16 -20.11
CA ARG A 44 -3.42 9.63 -20.13
C ARG A 44 -4.70 10.14 -20.81
N PRO A 45 -5.37 11.18 -20.31
CA PRO A 45 -4.99 12.05 -19.19
C PRO A 45 -5.40 11.49 -17.81
N MET A 46 -4.64 11.88 -16.78
CA MET A 46 -4.90 11.56 -15.38
C MET A 46 -4.78 12.83 -14.53
N TYR A 47 -5.60 12.95 -13.50
CA TYR A 47 -5.54 14.04 -12.51
C TYR A 47 -5.45 13.43 -11.12
N ARG A 48 -4.68 14.05 -10.21
CA ARG A 48 -4.60 13.62 -8.81
C ARG A 48 -4.71 14.81 -7.87
N ALA A 49 -5.35 14.59 -6.72
CA ALA A 49 -5.44 15.55 -5.63
C ALA A 49 -5.63 14.80 -4.32
N GLY A 50 -5.22 15.37 -3.18
CA GLY A 50 -5.47 14.72 -1.91
C GLY A 50 -4.67 15.26 -0.76
N THR A 51 -4.89 14.63 0.39
CA THR A 51 -4.16 14.80 1.64
C THR A 51 -3.67 13.43 2.12
N SER A 52 -2.98 13.41 3.26
CA SER A 52 -2.51 12.18 3.89
C SER A 52 -3.65 11.23 4.31
N GLU A 53 -4.85 11.74 4.58
CA GLU A 53 -6.00 10.94 5.03
C GLU A 53 -6.86 10.42 3.88
N MET A 54 -7.00 11.23 2.83
CA MET A 54 -7.83 10.91 1.67
C MET A 54 -7.25 11.53 0.42
N ALA A 55 -7.12 10.74 -0.65
CA ALA A 55 -6.63 11.21 -1.93
C ALA A 55 -7.43 10.59 -3.06
N VAL A 56 -7.42 11.23 -4.22
CA VAL A 56 -8.15 10.80 -5.42
C VAL A 56 -7.25 10.88 -6.64
N ILE A 57 -7.40 9.92 -7.53
CA ILE A 57 -6.90 9.97 -8.90
C ILE A 57 -8.06 9.73 -9.86
N SER A 58 -8.24 10.64 -10.80
CA SER A 58 -9.15 10.47 -11.93
C SER A 58 -8.36 9.94 -13.11
N VAL A 59 -8.78 8.80 -13.66
CA VAL A 59 -8.14 8.14 -14.81
C VAL A 59 -9.03 8.24 -16.05
N MET A 60 -8.55 7.78 -17.22
CA MET A 60 -9.34 7.82 -18.45
C MET A 60 -10.67 7.08 -18.31
N ARG A 61 -11.65 7.44 -19.16
CA ARG A 61 -13.02 6.88 -19.15
C ARG A 61 -13.84 7.28 -17.92
N GLY A 62 -13.43 8.33 -17.20
CA GLY A 62 -14.22 8.95 -16.14
C GLY A 62 -14.21 8.21 -14.81
N ILE A 63 -13.28 7.26 -14.62
CA ILE A 63 -13.17 6.53 -13.36
C ILE A 63 -12.42 7.39 -12.34
N ASN A 64 -13.05 7.57 -11.17
CA ASN A 64 -12.45 8.24 -10.02
C ASN A 64 -12.08 7.20 -8.97
N VAL A 65 -10.79 7.07 -8.71
CA VAL A 65 -10.25 6.15 -7.71
C VAL A 65 -9.92 6.91 -6.45
N TRP A 66 -10.63 6.59 -5.39
CA TRP A 66 -10.47 7.17 -4.06
C TRP A 66 -9.57 6.29 -3.22
N CYS A 67 -8.60 6.89 -2.55
CA CYS A 67 -7.74 6.25 -1.60
C CYS A 67 -8.10 6.73 -0.21
N ARG A 68 -8.63 5.83 0.62
CA ARG A 68 -9.06 6.13 1.99
C ARG A 68 -8.92 4.87 2.86
N ASP A 69 -8.51 5.05 4.11
CA ASP A 69 -8.47 3.98 5.12
C ASP A 69 -7.68 2.72 4.68
N GLY A 70 -6.62 2.89 3.89
CA GLY A 70 -5.81 1.77 3.40
C GLY A 70 -6.36 1.07 2.16
N LYS A 71 -7.36 1.65 1.48
CA LYS A 71 -8.06 1.03 0.35
C LYS A 71 -8.20 1.99 -0.82
N PHE A 72 -8.11 1.45 -2.02
CA PHE A 72 -8.62 2.07 -3.24
C PHE A 72 -10.08 1.68 -3.44
N ILE A 73 -10.92 2.65 -3.77
CA ILE A 73 -12.36 2.48 -3.99
C ILE A 73 -12.71 3.23 -5.27
N TRP A 74 -13.35 2.56 -6.22
CA TRP A 74 -13.85 3.18 -7.44
C TRP A 74 -15.11 2.49 -7.91
N ASN A 75 -15.84 3.13 -8.82
CA ASN A 75 -16.92 2.46 -9.55
C ASN A 75 -16.36 2.01 -10.89
N ASP A 76 -16.65 0.75 -11.25
CA ASP A 76 -16.30 0.23 -12.56
C ASP A 76 -17.21 0.78 -13.67
N TYR A 77 -17.06 0.27 -14.90
CA TYR A 77 -17.85 0.71 -16.04
C TYR A 77 -19.33 0.31 -15.97
N LEU A 78 -19.67 -0.69 -15.17
CA LEU A 78 -21.04 -1.17 -14.94
C LEU A 78 -21.70 -0.42 -13.77
N GLY A 79 -20.93 0.38 -13.04
CA GLY A 79 -21.38 1.14 -11.86
C GLY A 79 -21.18 0.39 -10.54
N ASP A 80 -20.55 -0.78 -10.57
CA ASP A 80 -20.28 -1.57 -9.38
C ASP A 80 -19.09 -0.99 -8.61
N THR A 81 -19.24 -0.89 -7.28
CA THR A 81 -18.17 -0.40 -6.41
C THR A 81 -17.12 -1.49 -6.20
N VAL A 82 -15.92 -1.24 -6.70
CA VAL A 82 -14.74 -2.08 -6.50
C VAL A 82 -13.91 -1.53 -5.34
N THR A 83 -13.44 -2.43 -4.48
CA THR A 83 -12.54 -2.11 -3.37
C THR A 83 -11.27 -2.95 -3.47
N HIS A 84 -10.11 -2.30 -3.43
CA HIS A 84 -8.80 -2.94 -3.52
C HIS A 84 -7.87 -2.45 -2.39
N PRO A 85 -6.96 -3.27 -1.85
CA PRO A 85 -5.98 -2.80 -0.87
C PRO A 85 -5.03 -1.76 -1.47
N ALA A 86 -4.77 -0.68 -0.73
CA ALA A 86 -3.83 0.35 -1.12
C ALA A 86 -2.36 -0.08 -1.01
N SER A 87 -2.10 -1.24 -0.40
CA SER A 87 -0.77 -1.87 -0.35
C SER A 87 -0.38 -2.55 -1.66
N ASP A 88 -1.31 -2.71 -2.61
CA ASP A 88 -1.00 -3.29 -3.93
C ASP A 88 -1.53 -2.38 -5.07
N PRO A 89 -0.82 -1.28 -5.37
CA PRO A 89 -1.17 -0.37 -6.46
C PRO A 89 -1.11 -1.02 -7.85
N ALA A 90 -0.20 -1.98 -8.05
CA ALA A 90 -0.08 -2.72 -9.31
C ALA A 90 -1.32 -3.56 -9.61
N GLY A 91 -1.86 -4.27 -8.62
CA GLY A 91 -3.12 -5.01 -8.77
C GLY A 91 -4.31 -4.09 -9.06
N ALA A 92 -4.38 -2.94 -8.38
CA ALA A 92 -5.41 -1.93 -8.67
C ALA A 92 -5.29 -1.38 -10.11
N ALA A 93 -4.08 -1.09 -10.58
CA ALA A 93 -3.84 -0.64 -11.96
C ALA A 93 -4.29 -1.70 -12.99
N ALA A 94 -3.99 -2.99 -12.73
CA ALA A 94 -4.40 -4.10 -13.59
C ALA A 94 -5.92 -4.29 -13.66
N LEU A 95 -6.65 -3.95 -12.59
CA LEU A 95 -8.13 -3.99 -12.60
C LEU A 95 -8.73 -2.78 -13.32
N LEU A 96 -8.12 -1.60 -13.19
CA LEU A 96 -8.57 -0.38 -13.86
C LEU A 96 -8.36 -0.46 -15.37
N TYR A 97 -7.25 -1.07 -15.77
CA TYR A 97 -6.91 -1.34 -17.16
C TYR A 97 -6.38 -2.75 -17.25
N PRO A 98 -7.26 -3.74 -17.51
CA PRO A 98 -6.81 -5.07 -17.86
C PRO A 98 -6.11 -4.95 -19.21
N SER A 99 -4.79 -4.74 -19.19
CA SER A 99 -3.98 -4.96 -20.37
C SER A 99 -4.21 -6.41 -20.79
N SER A 100 -4.65 -6.59 -22.04
CA SER A 100 -4.80 -7.92 -22.66
C SER A 100 -3.52 -8.76 -22.41
N PRO A 101 -3.63 -10.09 -22.22
CA PRO A 101 -2.82 -10.83 -21.26
C PRO A 101 -1.40 -11.06 -21.76
N VAL A 102 -0.47 -10.15 -21.46
CA VAL A 102 0.96 -10.45 -21.39
C VAL A 102 1.60 -9.54 -20.35
N SER A 103 1.73 -10.02 -19.12
CA SER A 103 3.05 -10.23 -18.53
C SER A 103 2.87 -10.85 -17.16
N THR A 104 3.06 -12.16 -17.15
CA THR A 104 3.39 -12.94 -15.97
C THR A 104 4.76 -12.47 -15.45
N HIS A 105 4.86 -11.26 -14.89
CA HIS A 105 5.98 -10.97 -14.00
C HIS A 105 5.67 -11.62 -12.66
N ARG A 106 5.88 -12.94 -12.66
CA ARG A 106 6.04 -13.80 -11.50
C ARG A 106 6.90 -13.04 -10.50
N ARG A 107 6.28 -12.40 -9.50
CA ARG A 107 6.96 -11.98 -8.28
C ARG A 107 7.39 -13.26 -7.58
N THR A 108 8.54 -13.79 -7.96
CA THR A 108 9.30 -14.71 -7.12
C THR A 108 9.66 -13.92 -5.88
N PHE A 109 8.83 -14.09 -4.85
CA PHE A 109 9.24 -13.90 -3.48
C PHE A 109 10.43 -14.84 -3.23
N GLU A 110 11.65 -14.36 -3.45
CA GLU A 110 12.84 -14.98 -2.86
C GLU A 110 12.78 -14.72 -1.36
N ARG A 111 12.05 -15.62 -0.69
CA ARG A 111 12.07 -15.82 0.74
C ARG A 111 13.50 -16.21 1.11
N GLY A 112 14.14 -15.36 1.91
CA GLY A 112 15.54 -15.50 2.32
C GLY A 112 15.92 -16.92 2.75
N ARG A 113 17.03 -17.40 2.20
CA ARG A 113 17.74 -18.57 2.68
C ARG A 113 18.83 -18.10 3.65
N HIS A 114 18.48 -18.04 4.92
CA HIS A 114 19.45 -18.18 6.00
C HIS A 114 19.77 -19.67 6.14
N HIS A 115 21.04 -20.05 6.13
CA HIS A 115 21.70 -21.14 6.87
C HIS A 115 23.19 -21.08 6.48
N SER A 116 24.00 -20.42 7.31
CA SER A 116 24.88 -21.00 8.35
C SER A 116 26.29 -21.21 7.83
N ARG A 117 27.19 -20.40 8.38
CA ARG A 117 28.65 -20.54 8.29
C ARG A 117 29.04 -21.92 8.83
N ASP A 118 29.69 -22.73 8.02
CA ASP A 118 30.59 -23.75 8.54
C ASP A 118 32.02 -23.21 8.47
N LEU A 119 32.53 -22.87 9.65
CA LEU A 119 33.94 -22.79 9.95
C LEU A 119 34.44 -24.22 10.05
N SER A 120 35.43 -24.60 9.24
CA SER A 120 36.31 -25.71 9.60
C SER A 120 37.75 -25.28 9.36
N ALA A 121 38.41 -24.95 10.46
CA ALA A 121 39.85 -24.94 10.61
C ALA A 121 40.28 -26.30 11.13
N ALA A 122 41.31 -26.88 10.52
CA ALA A 122 42.40 -27.70 11.08
C ALA A 122 42.97 -28.58 9.97
#